data_AF-A0A8U0QH94-F1
#
_entry.id   AF-A0A8U0QH94-F1
#
_cell.length_a   1.000
_cell.length_b   1.000
_cell.length_c   1.000
_cell.angle_alpha   90.00
_cell.angle_beta   90.00
_cell.angle_gamma   90.00
#
_symmetry.space_group_name_H-M   'P 1'
#
loop_
_entity.id
_entity.type
_entity.pdbx_description
1 polymer ?
#
loop_
_entity_poly.entity_id
_entity_poly.type
_entity_poly.pdbx_seq_one_letter_code
_entity_poly.pdbx_strand_id
1 'polypeptide(L)'
;MATWWLRWGTAAVMAVSILASFVTSVAMEQSCNANLGYPGLPGIPGAHGANGKDGPKGEKGDPGESGLGGKGLKGEPGESGPPGRSGLPGNPGQLGPKGPAGPPGEKGSPSGVDSSLTSFFSYKRNTIQQPPKNLPMRFDAPILSGLDPSLEGVSLREGLFKCTISGVYFFTYHLSAKNLLCLNLKKGTETKVAFCDSSSGFLVTSGSVVLDLKKGDEVSLQPTENNAIITKDERADNTFTGFLILPSS
;
A
#
# COMPACT_ATOMS: atom_id res chain seq x y z
N MET A 1 63.87 -39.52 -6.67
CA MET A 1 63.39 -39.10 -5.33
C MET A 1 63.09 -37.61 -5.35
N ALA A 2 61.94 -37.24 -4.80
CA ALA A 2 61.54 -35.91 -4.34
C ALA A 2 61.27 -34.77 -5.35
N THR A 3 60.03 -34.70 -5.85
CA THR A 3 59.34 -33.41 -6.11
C THR A 3 57.83 -33.56 -5.82
N TRP A 4 57.49 -33.91 -4.58
CA TRP A 4 56.10 -34.11 -4.13
C TRP A 4 55.66 -33.10 -3.06
N TRP A 5 56.22 -31.88 -3.05
CA TRP A 5 55.96 -30.86 -2.03
C TRP A 5 55.51 -29.49 -2.56
N LEU A 6 55.07 -29.38 -3.82
CA LEU A 6 54.64 -28.10 -4.41
C LEU A 6 53.17 -28.05 -4.86
N ARG A 7 52.27 -28.82 -4.24
CA ARG A 7 50.82 -28.80 -4.58
C ARG A 7 49.87 -28.37 -3.45
N TRP A 8 50.39 -27.91 -2.31
CA TRP A 8 49.57 -27.51 -1.15
C TRP A 8 49.71 -26.03 -0.76
N GLY A 9 50.51 -25.25 -1.49
CA GLY A 9 50.70 -23.81 -1.23
C GLY A 9 49.80 -22.87 -2.04
N THR A 10 49.26 -23.32 -3.17
CA THR A 10 48.49 -22.44 -4.10
C THR A 10 47.00 -22.40 -3.81
N ALA A 11 46.45 -23.40 -3.10
CA ALA A 11 45.04 -23.42 -2.73
C ALA A 11 44.71 -22.47 -1.56
N ALA A 12 45.64 -22.31 -0.61
CA ALA A 12 45.44 -21.44 0.55
C ALA A 12 45.55 -19.94 0.21
N VAL A 13 46.38 -19.57 -0.76
CA VAL A 13 46.56 -18.16 -1.18
C VAL A 13 45.41 -17.69 -2.10
N MET A 14 44.80 -18.60 -2.86
CA MET A 14 43.59 -18.32 -3.66
C MET A 14 42.33 -18.18 -2.80
N ALA A 15 42.25 -18.88 -1.66
CA ALA A 15 41.09 -18.78 -0.75
C ALA A 15 41.04 -17.46 0.03
N VAL A 16 42.20 -16.87 0.35
CA VAL A 16 42.28 -15.58 1.08
C VAL A 16 41.99 -14.38 0.14
N SER A 17 42.21 -14.53 -1.17
CA SER A 17 41.97 -13.48 -2.16
C SER A 17 40.51 -13.35 -2.62
N ILE A 18 39.65 -14.33 -2.30
CA ILE A 18 38.23 -14.35 -2.69
C ILE A 18 37.32 -13.76 -1.60
N LEU A 19 37.84 -13.53 -0.39
CA LEU A 19 37.11 -12.94 0.73
C LEU A 19 37.12 -11.40 0.77
N ALA A 20 37.85 -10.73 -0.12
CA ALA A 20 38.02 -9.27 -0.11
C ALA A 20 37.18 -8.49 -1.17
N SER A 21 36.34 -9.17 -1.96
CA SER A 21 35.61 -8.53 -3.07
C SER A 21 34.11 -8.32 -2.84
N PHE A 22 33.61 -8.57 -1.63
CA PHE A 22 32.20 -8.33 -1.28
C PHE A 22 32.07 -7.14 -0.33
N VAL A 23 32.24 -5.94 -0.87
CA VAL A 23 31.65 -4.72 -0.28
C VAL A 23 30.79 -4.10 -1.38
N THR A 24 29.61 -4.68 -1.60
CA THR A 24 28.57 -4.02 -2.39
C THR A 24 28.07 -2.84 -1.56
N SER A 25 28.21 -1.64 -2.12
CA SER A 25 27.54 -0.44 -1.61
C SER A 25 26.02 -0.67 -1.59
N VAL A 26 25.48 -0.93 -0.40
CA VAL A 26 24.04 -0.81 -0.15
C VAL A 26 23.75 0.69 -0.04
N ALA A 27 23.38 1.30 -1.16
CA ALA A 27 22.90 2.68 -1.19
C ALA A 27 21.39 2.68 -1.47
N MET A 28 20.67 2.89 -0.37
CA MET A 28 19.33 3.48 -0.25
C MET A 28 18.14 2.69 -0.83
N GLU A 29 17.61 1.79 -0.01
CA GLU A 29 16.16 1.69 0.11
C GLU A 29 15.64 3.05 0.59
N GLN A 30 14.93 3.77 -0.29
CA GLN A 30 14.12 4.89 0.13
C GLN A 30 12.88 4.31 0.83
N SER A 31 13.10 3.87 2.06
CA SER A 31 12.02 3.54 3.00
C SER A 31 11.18 4.80 3.17
N CYS A 32 9.89 4.70 2.86
CA CYS A 32 8.90 5.72 3.21
C CYS A 32 8.77 5.77 4.73
N ASN A 33 9.77 6.34 5.42
CA ASN A 33 9.62 6.77 6.79
C ASN A 33 8.73 8.01 6.78
N ALA A 34 7.43 7.77 6.85
CA ALA A 34 6.53 8.74 7.45
C ALA A 34 7.07 8.97 8.87
N ASN A 35 7.72 10.12 9.09
CA ASN A 35 8.06 10.59 10.43
C ASN A 35 6.76 10.69 11.22
N LEU A 36 6.44 9.64 11.98
CA LEU A 36 5.37 9.67 12.97
C LEU A 36 5.67 10.84 13.90
N GLY A 37 4.76 11.81 13.99
CA GLY A 37 4.91 12.92 14.93
C GLY A 37 5.07 12.39 16.35
N TYR A 38 6.00 12.99 17.12
CA TYR A 38 6.22 12.63 18.51
C TYR A 38 4.92 12.78 19.34
N PRO A 39 4.70 11.93 20.36
CA PRO A 39 3.60 12.10 21.31
C PRO A 39 3.61 13.50 21.93
N GLY A 40 2.43 14.05 22.20
CA GLY A 40 2.30 15.33 22.92
C GLY A 40 2.91 15.27 24.32
N LEU A 41 3.28 16.43 24.85
CA LEU A 41 3.82 16.55 26.22
C LEU A 41 2.76 16.10 27.26
N PRO A 42 3.18 15.48 28.39
CA PRO A 42 2.29 15.18 29.50
C PRO A 42 1.55 16.43 30.01
N GLY A 43 0.31 16.27 30.44
CA GLY A 43 -0.47 17.35 31.05
C GLY A 43 0.15 17.86 32.36
N ILE A 44 -0.15 19.11 32.72
CA ILE A 44 0.30 19.72 33.99
C ILE A 44 -0.40 19.01 35.17
N PRO A 45 0.31 18.69 36.27
CA PRO A 45 -0.32 18.13 37.47
C PRO A 45 -1.49 18.99 37.98
N GLY A 46 -2.55 18.35 38.47
CA GLY A 46 -3.71 19.04 39.06
C GLY A 46 -3.32 19.87 40.30
N ALA A 47 -4.07 20.93 40.59
CA ALA A 47 -3.88 21.75 41.78
C ALA A 47 -4.13 20.95 43.07
N HIS A 48 -3.47 21.36 44.16
CA HIS A 48 -3.67 20.73 45.47
C HIS A 48 -5.13 20.85 45.92
N GLY A 49 -5.66 19.80 46.55
CA GLY A 49 -7.01 19.81 47.12
C GLY A 49 -7.15 20.90 48.20
N ALA A 50 -8.37 21.39 48.41
CA ALA A 50 -8.64 22.32 49.50
C ALA A 50 -8.37 21.67 50.87
N ASN A 51 -7.93 22.48 51.84
CA ASN A 51 -7.73 22.02 53.21
C ASN A 51 -9.00 21.36 53.77
N GLY A 52 -8.81 20.35 54.62
CA GLY A 52 -9.91 19.75 55.39
C GLY A 52 -10.63 20.80 56.24
N LYS A 53 -11.92 20.59 56.52
CA LYS A 53 -12.67 21.45 57.43
C LYS A 53 -12.19 21.22 58.86
N ASP A 54 -12.27 22.26 59.70
CA ASP A 54 -11.98 22.15 61.12
C ASP A 54 -12.84 21.04 61.76
N GLY A 55 -12.23 20.30 62.69
CA GLY A 55 -12.94 19.28 63.47
C GLY A 55 -14.06 19.88 64.32
N PRO A 56 -15.06 19.06 64.71
CA PRO A 56 -16.10 19.53 65.63
C PRO A 56 -15.49 19.97 66.96
N LYS A 57 -16.12 20.96 67.60
CA LYS A 57 -15.71 21.43 68.93
C LYS A 57 -15.79 20.26 69.93
N GLY A 58 -14.75 20.08 70.74
CA GLY A 58 -14.71 19.05 71.79
C GLY A 58 -15.89 19.16 72.76
N GLU A 59 -16.22 18.03 73.38
CA GLU A 59 -17.36 17.94 74.30
C GLU A 59 -17.18 18.86 75.52
N LYS A 60 -18.31 19.29 76.08
CA LYS A 60 -18.30 20.12 77.28
C LYS A 60 -17.84 19.23 78.45
N GLY A 61 -16.79 19.66 79.16
CA GLY A 61 -16.31 18.95 80.34
C GLY A 61 -17.41 18.78 81.40
N ASP A 62 -17.28 17.72 82.20
CA ASP A 62 -18.26 17.34 83.19
C ASP A 62 -18.49 18.44 84.25
N PRO A 63 -19.72 18.55 84.79
CA PRO A 63 -19.99 19.41 85.93
C PRO A 63 -19.12 19.03 87.13
N GLY A 64 -18.54 20.03 87.81
CA GLY A 64 -17.81 19.79 89.05
C GLY A 64 -18.71 19.18 90.13
N GLU A 65 -18.16 18.26 90.92
CA GLU A 65 -18.88 17.55 91.98
C GLU A 65 -19.35 18.54 93.07
N SER A 66 -20.62 18.44 93.48
CA SER A 66 -21.25 19.38 94.41
C SER A 66 -20.69 19.21 95.82
N GLY A 67 -19.86 20.15 96.27
CA GLY A 67 -19.49 20.24 97.69
C GLY A 67 -18.26 21.06 98.05
N LEU A 68 -17.30 21.26 97.14
CA LEU A 68 -16.08 22.04 97.40
C LEU A 68 -15.75 22.90 96.17
N GLY A 69 -15.57 24.21 96.38
CA GLY A 69 -15.48 25.22 95.33
C GLY A 69 -14.30 25.05 94.38
N GLY A 70 -14.50 24.30 93.31
CA GLY A 70 -13.62 24.27 92.14
C GLY A 70 -14.45 24.37 90.86
N LYS A 71 -14.13 25.32 89.96
CA LYS A 71 -14.66 25.27 88.59
C LYS A 71 -14.31 23.91 87.99
N GLY A 72 -15.29 23.21 87.41
CA GLY A 72 -15.05 21.95 86.69
C GLY A 72 -13.90 22.09 85.69
N LEU A 73 -13.12 21.02 85.52
CA LEU A 73 -11.96 21.02 84.62
C LEU A 73 -12.41 21.37 83.20
N LYS A 74 -11.61 22.20 82.49
CA LYS A 74 -11.87 22.51 81.08
C LYS A 74 -11.81 21.19 80.31
N GLY A 75 -12.87 20.88 79.55
CA GLY A 75 -12.91 19.69 78.69
C GLY A 75 -11.69 19.64 77.75
N GLU A 76 -11.25 18.43 77.44
CA GLU A 76 -10.08 18.21 76.60
C GLU A 76 -10.27 18.87 75.21
N PRO A 77 -9.17 19.31 74.55
CA PRO A 77 -9.24 19.75 73.16
C PRO A 77 -9.86 18.66 72.28
N GLY A 78 -10.74 19.04 71.37
CA GLY A 78 -11.31 18.10 70.40
C GLY A 78 -10.20 17.47 69.54
N GLU A 79 -10.43 16.24 69.08
CA GLU A 79 -9.48 15.55 68.20
C GLU A 79 -9.23 16.35 66.90
N SER A 80 -7.99 16.25 66.39
CA SER A 80 -7.63 16.81 65.09
C SER A 80 -8.56 16.27 64.00
N GLY A 81 -9.05 17.16 63.13
CA GLY A 81 -9.86 16.76 61.99
C GLY A 81 -9.10 15.80 61.06
N PRO A 82 -9.80 14.93 60.31
CA PRO A 82 -9.16 14.03 59.36
C PRO A 82 -8.41 14.79 58.27
N PRO A 83 -7.35 14.21 57.68
CA PRO A 83 -6.65 14.81 56.55
C PRO A 83 -7.60 15.21 55.42
N GLY A 84 -7.28 16.32 54.74
CA GLY A 84 -8.00 16.75 53.54
C GLY A 84 -8.03 15.66 52.47
N ARG A 85 -9.07 15.67 51.63
CA ARG A 85 -9.17 14.73 50.50
C ARG A 85 -8.07 15.03 49.48
N SER A 86 -7.56 13.97 48.83
CA SER A 86 -6.64 14.11 47.69
C SER A 86 -7.22 15.02 46.61
N GLY A 87 -6.36 15.84 45.98
CA GLY A 87 -6.75 16.67 44.85
C GLY A 87 -7.26 15.84 43.67
N LEU A 88 -8.09 16.46 42.81
CA LEU A 88 -8.58 15.82 41.61
C LEU A 88 -7.43 15.59 40.60
N PRO A 89 -7.47 14.52 39.79
CA PRO A 89 -6.53 14.34 38.68
C PRO A 89 -6.50 15.56 37.76
N GLY A 90 -5.31 15.90 37.24
CA GLY A 90 -5.17 16.97 36.26
C GLY A 90 -5.92 16.66 34.96
N ASN A 91 -6.31 17.70 34.23
CA ASN A 91 -6.96 17.54 32.92
C ASN A 91 -6.00 16.89 31.92
N PRO A 92 -6.52 16.13 30.92
CA PRO A 92 -5.72 15.61 29.81
C PRO A 92 -4.95 16.73 29.10
N GLY A 93 -3.73 16.43 28.65
CA GLY A 93 -2.94 17.35 27.82
C GLY A 93 -3.66 17.67 26.50
N GLN A 94 -3.37 18.84 25.93
CA GLN A 94 -3.94 19.22 24.64
C GLN A 94 -3.40 18.32 23.51
N LEU A 95 -4.23 18.08 22.49
CA LEU A 95 -3.81 17.37 21.29
C LEU A 95 -2.68 18.15 20.60
N GLY A 96 -1.63 17.44 20.18
CA GLY A 96 -0.52 18.03 19.43
C GLY A 96 -0.97 18.66 18.11
N PRO A 97 -0.22 19.63 17.57
CA PRO A 97 -0.55 20.26 16.30
C PRO A 97 -0.51 19.24 15.14
N LYS A 98 -1.30 19.48 14.10
CA LYS A 98 -1.23 18.72 12.84
C LYS A 98 0.16 18.86 12.24
N GLY A 99 0.72 17.75 11.75
CA GLY A 99 2.00 17.76 11.03
C GLY A 99 1.98 18.66 9.78
N PRO A 100 3.14 19.14 9.33
CA PRO A 100 3.23 19.96 8.11
C PRO A 100 2.74 19.18 6.89
N ALA A 101 2.27 19.90 5.88
CA ALA A 101 1.98 19.30 4.57
C ALA A 101 3.26 18.72 3.97
N GLY A 102 3.15 17.59 3.26
CA GLY A 102 4.27 17.04 2.49
C GLY A 102 4.74 18.02 1.41
N PRO A 103 6.01 17.93 0.96
CA PRO A 103 6.49 18.74 -0.15
C PRO A 103 5.66 18.46 -1.42
N PRO A 104 5.48 19.45 -2.31
CA PRO A 104 4.93 19.21 -3.64
C PRO A 104 5.70 18.09 -4.34
N GLY A 105 4.99 17.21 -5.05
CA GLY A 105 5.65 16.21 -5.91
C GLY A 105 6.52 16.89 -6.96
N GLU A 106 7.56 16.20 -7.42
CA GLU A 106 8.40 16.72 -8.49
C GLU A 106 7.54 17.02 -9.73
N LYS A 107 7.79 18.18 -10.34
CA LYS A 107 7.16 18.53 -11.61
C LYS A 107 7.59 17.49 -12.63
N GLY A 108 6.63 16.75 -13.19
CA GLY A 108 6.90 15.87 -14.32
C GLY A 108 7.67 16.64 -15.38
N SER A 109 8.84 16.15 -15.78
CA SER A 109 9.56 16.72 -16.90
C SER A 109 8.60 16.76 -18.09
N PRO A 110 8.42 17.90 -18.79
CA PRO A 110 7.78 17.87 -20.09
C PRO A 110 8.64 16.92 -20.89
N SER A 111 8.12 15.72 -21.08
CA SER A 111 8.84 14.70 -21.79
C SER A 111 9.01 15.31 -23.18
N GLY A 112 10.27 15.56 -23.55
CA GLY A 112 10.65 15.69 -24.94
C GLY A 112 10.45 14.34 -25.61
N VAL A 113 9.25 13.75 -25.46
CA VAL A 113 8.78 12.65 -26.28
C VAL A 113 8.79 13.28 -27.65
N ASP A 114 9.71 12.81 -28.47
CA ASP A 114 9.51 12.88 -29.88
C ASP A 114 8.12 12.31 -30.15
N SER A 115 7.14 13.17 -30.40
CA SER A 115 5.76 12.79 -30.71
C SER A 115 5.66 11.85 -31.92
N SER A 116 6.79 11.56 -32.59
CA SER A 116 6.89 10.49 -33.58
C SER A 116 6.75 9.08 -32.98
N LEU A 117 7.19 8.85 -31.74
CA LEU A 117 7.22 7.51 -31.14
C LEU A 117 5.92 7.22 -30.39
N THR A 118 4.92 6.76 -31.13
CA THR A 118 3.66 6.26 -30.57
C THR A 118 3.52 4.76 -30.81
N SER A 119 2.94 4.06 -29.84
CA SER A 119 2.64 2.64 -29.96
C SER A 119 1.37 2.37 -29.16
N PHE A 120 0.30 2.02 -29.84
CA PHE A 120 -0.98 1.73 -29.22
C PHE A 120 -1.75 0.69 -30.02
N PHE A 121 -2.73 0.04 -29.40
CA PHE A 121 -3.74 -0.76 -30.07
C PHE A 121 -5.03 -0.70 -29.28
N SER A 122 -6.16 -0.84 -29.96
CA SER A 122 -7.45 -1.01 -29.32
C SER A 122 -8.34 -1.87 -30.20
N TYR A 123 -8.57 -3.10 -29.76
CA TYR A 123 -9.28 -4.10 -30.51
C TYR A 123 -10.47 -4.65 -29.72
N LYS A 124 -11.50 -5.02 -30.46
CA LYS A 124 -12.64 -5.77 -29.98
C LYS A 124 -12.67 -7.19 -30.56
N ARG A 125 -13.47 -8.01 -29.93
CA ARG A 125 -13.75 -9.39 -30.34
C ARG A 125 -15.09 -9.44 -31.06
N ASN A 126 -15.11 -9.88 -32.32
CA ASN A 126 -16.35 -10.10 -33.09
C ASN A 126 -16.64 -11.58 -33.33
N THR A 127 -15.75 -12.48 -32.92
CA THR A 127 -15.98 -13.93 -33.05
C THR A 127 -16.98 -14.47 -32.03
N ILE A 128 -17.90 -15.33 -32.51
CA ILE A 128 -18.83 -16.08 -31.67
C ILE A 128 -18.17 -17.28 -30.96
N GLN A 129 -16.96 -17.66 -31.38
CA GLN A 129 -16.25 -18.79 -30.81
C GLN A 129 -15.73 -18.45 -29.42
N GLN A 130 -15.96 -19.36 -28.47
CA GLN A 130 -15.38 -19.24 -27.13
C GLN A 130 -13.86 -19.21 -27.22
N PRO A 131 -13.18 -18.32 -26.46
CA PRO A 131 -11.73 -18.26 -26.51
C PRO A 131 -11.11 -19.52 -25.90
N PRO A 132 -9.96 -19.95 -26.42
CA PRO A 132 -9.26 -21.10 -25.87
C PRO A 132 -8.77 -20.81 -24.45
N LYS A 133 -8.82 -21.82 -23.59
CA LYS A 133 -8.35 -21.73 -22.21
C LYS A 133 -6.83 -21.72 -22.14
N ASN A 134 -6.28 -20.93 -21.23
CA ASN A 134 -4.84 -20.75 -20.97
C ASN A 134 -4.03 -20.39 -22.23
N LEU A 135 -4.67 -19.76 -23.20
CA LEU A 135 -4.07 -19.35 -24.47
C LEU A 135 -4.44 -17.90 -24.77
N PRO A 136 -3.61 -17.17 -25.55
CA PRO A 136 -3.90 -15.80 -25.96
C PRO A 136 -5.28 -15.64 -26.58
N MET A 137 -6.03 -14.67 -26.04
CA MET A 137 -7.34 -14.34 -26.56
C MET A 137 -7.20 -13.50 -27.84
N ARG A 138 -7.61 -14.03 -28.99
CA ARG A 138 -7.64 -13.27 -30.26
C ARG A 138 -8.70 -12.14 -30.36
N PHE A 139 -8.28 -10.88 -30.40
CA PHE A 139 -9.17 -9.75 -30.71
C PHE A 139 -9.06 -9.41 -32.20
N ASP A 140 -10.13 -9.66 -32.95
CA ASP A 140 -10.09 -9.79 -34.40
C ASP A 140 -10.49 -8.54 -35.19
N ALA A 141 -11.00 -7.50 -34.53
CA ALA A 141 -11.41 -6.27 -35.18
C ALA A 141 -10.95 -5.03 -34.40
N PRO A 142 -10.53 -3.94 -35.05
CA PRO A 142 -10.33 -2.68 -34.36
C PRO A 142 -11.67 -2.16 -33.80
N ILE A 143 -11.62 -1.34 -32.74
CA ILE A 143 -12.85 -0.72 -32.21
C ILE A 143 -13.46 0.24 -33.23
N LEU A 144 -12.60 1.02 -33.90
CA LEU A 144 -12.98 1.96 -34.96
C LEU A 144 -12.40 1.47 -36.29
N SER A 145 -13.28 1.32 -37.28
CA SER A 145 -12.92 0.93 -38.64
C SER A 145 -12.87 2.15 -39.56
N GLY A 146 -12.05 2.11 -40.61
CA GLY A 146 -11.98 3.17 -41.62
C GLY A 146 -11.27 4.44 -41.15
N LEU A 147 -10.34 4.29 -40.20
CA LEU A 147 -9.45 5.38 -39.80
C LEU A 147 -8.45 5.68 -40.93
N ASP A 148 -7.92 6.91 -40.93
CA ASP A 148 -6.76 7.25 -41.75
C ASP A 148 -5.60 6.29 -41.39
N PRO A 149 -4.82 5.77 -42.36
CA PRO A 149 -3.68 4.89 -42.10
C PRO A 149 -2.66 5.45 -41.10
N SER A 150 -2.54 6.78 -40.99
CA SER A 150 -1.67 7.43 -40.01
C SER A 150 -2.17 7.32 -38.56
N LEU A 151 -3.45 6.98 -38.37
CA LEU A 151 -4.11 6.78 -37.07
C LEU A 151 -4.31 5.30 -36.74
N GLU A 152 -3.82 4.38 -37.57
CA GLU A 152 -3.86 2.95 -37.28
C GLU A 152 -2.82 2.56 -36.23
N GLY A 153 -3.26 1.84 -35.21
CA GLY A 153 -2.38 1.29 -34.18
C GLY A 153 -1.65 0.01 -34.61
N VAL A 154 -0.90 -0.55 -33.67
CA VAL A 154 -0.23 -1.84 -33.78
C VAL A 154 -1.27 -2.96 -33.88
N SER A 155 -1.09 -3.89 -34.82
CA SER A 155 -1.97 -5.06 -34.94
C SER A 155 -1.67 -6.14 -33.91
N LEU A 156 -2.72 -6.76 -33.37
CA LEU A 156 -2.61 -7.93 -32.50
C LEU A 156 -2.59 -9.22 -33.33
N ARG A 157 -1.40 -9.81 -33.52
CA ARG A 157 -1.28 -11.11 -34.21
C ARG A 157 -1.64 -12.22 -33.25
N GLU A 158 -2.69 -12.98 -33.56
CA GLU A 158 -3.16 -14.11 -32.73
C GLU A 158 -3.47 -13.74 -31.27
N GLY A 159 -3.83 -12.47 -31.01
CA GLY A 159 -4.10 -11.98 -29.64
C GLY A 159 -2.86 -11.58 -28.85
N LEU A 160 -1.69 -11.53 -29.48
CA LEU A 160 -0.43 -11.10 -28.89
C LEU A 160 -0.11 -9.67 -29.32
N PHE A 161 0.17 -8.83 -28.33
CA PHE A 161 0.85 -7.55 -28.54
C PHE A 161 2.36 -7.80 -28.52
N LYS A 162 3.07 -7.32 -29.53
CA LYS A 162 4.54 -7.39 -29.59
C LYS A 162 5.15 -6.00 -29.47
N CYS A 163 5.95 -5.80 -28.44
CA CYS A 163 6.59 -4.54 -28.14
C CYS A 163 7.64 -4.18 -29.21
N THR A 164 7.48 -3.04 -29.88
CA THR A 164 8.43 -2.54 -30.89
C THR A 164 9.31 -1.40 -30.35
N ILE A 165 8.80 -0.65 -29.38
CA ILE A 165 9.46 0.48 -28.71
C ILE A 165 9.61 0.09 -27.24
N SER A 166 10.82 0.07 -26.70
CA SER A 166 11.00 -0.19 -25.26
C SER A 166 10.41 0.98 -24.47
N GLY A 167 9.76 0.71 -23.34
CA GLY A 167 9.10 1.74 -22.56
C GLY A 167 8.09 1.21 -21.55
N VAL A 168 7.45 2.14 -20.87
CA VAL A 168 6.37 1.87 -19.93
C VAL A 168 5.04 1.90 -20.68
N TYR A 169 4.29 0.81 -20.61
CA TYR A 169 3.00 0.63 -21.28
C TYR A 169 1.87 0.46 -20.28
N PHE A 170 0.70 1.00 -20.62
CA PHE A 170 -0.56 0.72 -19.94
C PHE A 170 -1.36 -0.29 -20.77
N PHE A 171 -1.94 -1.29 -20.11
CA PHE A 171 -2.86 -2.25 -20.72
C PHE A 171 -4.16 -2.29 -19.93
N THR A 172 -5.29 -2.38 -20.63
CA THR A 172 -6.62 -2.52 -20.03
C THR A 172 -7.54 -3.37 -20.89
N TYR A 173 -8.47 -4.08 -20.28
CA TYR A 173 -9.50 -4.84 -20.97
C TYR A 173 -10.87 -4.60 -20.32
N HIS A 174 -11.93 -4.84 -21.10
CA HIS A 174 -13.30 -4.88 -20.63
C HIS A 174 -14.01 -6.05 -21.32
N LEU A 175 -14.45 -7.05 -20.55
CA LEU A 175 -15.07 -8.26 -21.09
C LEU A 175 -16.45 -8.49 -20.47
N SER A 176 -17.41 -8.81 -21.33
CA SER A 176 -18.76 -9.19 -20.93
C SER A 176 -18.78 -10.69 -20.57
N ALA A 177 -19.24 -11.03 -19.37
CA ALA A 177 -19.20 -12.38 -18.84
C ALA A 177 -20.44 -12.72 -18.00
N LYS A 178 -20.58 -14.01 -17.68
CA LYS A 178 -21.58 -14.52 -16.73
C LYS A 178 -20.94 -15.46 -15.73
N ASN A 179 -21.59 -15.74 -14.60
CA ASN A 179 -21.15 -16.72 -13.61
C ASN A 179 -19.76 -16.42 -13.00
N LEU A 180 -18.69 -16.95 -13.58
CA LEU A 180 -17.31 -16.81 -13.09
C LEU A 180 -16.36 -16.70 -14.28
N LEU A 181 -15.58 -15.62 -14.31
CA LEU A 181 -14.53 -15.40 -15.29
C LEU A 181 -13.23 -15.07 -14.56
N CYS A 182 -12.19 -15.82 -14.88
CA CYS A 182 -10.83 -15.57 -14.39
C CYS A 182 -9.88 -15.41 -15.58
N LEU A 183 -9.06 -14.36 -15.55
CA LEU A 183 -8.17 -13.94 -16.61
C LEU A 183 -6.76 -13.74 -16.08
N ASN A 184 -5.77 -14.10 -16.88
CA ASN A 184 -4.37 -13.79 -16.67
C ASN A 184 -3.91 -12.81 -17.73
N LEU A 185 -3.35 -11.67 -17.32
CA LEU A 185 -2.59 -10.81 -18.20
C LEU A 185 -1.11 -11.17 -18.05
N LYS A 186 -0.51 -11.62 -19.15
CA LYS A 186 0.83 -12.21 -19.16
C LYS A 186 1.81 -11.37 -19.98
N LYS A 187 3.06 -11.32 -19.52
CA LYS A 187 4.23 -10.86 -20.27
C LYS A 187 5.06 -12.09 -20.63
N GLY A 188 5.09 -12.47 -21.91
CA GLY A 188 5.59 -13.77 -22.34
C GLY A 188 4.86 -14.91 -21.62
N THR A 189 5.58 -15.71 -20.85
CA THR A 189 5.02 -16.82 -20.07
C THR A 189 4.60 -16.42 -18.65
N GLU A 190 5.05 -15.27 -18.15
CA GLU A 190 4.87 -14.83 -16.77
C GLU A 190 3.52 -14.13 -16.59
N THR A 191 2.72 -14.58 -15.63
CA THR A 191 1.50 -13.87 -15.23
C THR A 191 1.88 -12.63 -14.42
N LYS A 192 1.48 -11.45 -14.91
CA LYS A 192 1.72 -10.19 -14.20
C LYS A 192 0.58 -9.83 -13.28
N VAL A 193 -0.65 -10.05 -13.73
CA VAL A 193 -1.86 -9.88 -12.93
C VAL A 193 -2.87 -10.96 -13.29
N ALA A 194 -3.59 -11.42 -12.28
CA ALA A 194 -4.71 -12.33 -12.42
C ALA A 194 -5.94 -11.67 -11.81
N PHE A 195 -7.05 -11.65 -12.55
CA PHE A 195 -8.31 -11.07 -12.11
C PHE A 195 -9.41 -12.11 -12.25
N CYS A 196 -10.20 -12.24 -11.19
CA CYS A 196 -11.35 -13.14 -11.15
C CYS A 196 -12.57 -12.34 -10.71
N ASP A 197 -13.66 -12.48 -11.46
CA ASP A 197 -14.92 -11.81 -11.15
C ASP A 197 -16.07 -12.81 -11.27
N SER A 198 -17.05 -12.67 -10.38
CA SER A 198 -18.18 -13.59 -10.28
C SER A 198 -19.50 -12.86 -10.05
N SER A 199 -20.54 -13.32 -10.73
CA SER A 199 -21.91 -12.84 -10.54
C SER A 199 -22.92 -13.97 -10.70
N SER A 200 -24.12 -13.77 -10.16
CA SER A 200 -25.28 -14.63 -10.41
C SER A 200 -25.98 -14.37 -11.75
N GLY A 201 -25.49 -13.42 -12.55
CA GLY A 201 -26.10 -12.97 -13.80
C GLY A 201 -25.06 -12.56 -14.83
N PHE A 202 -25.21 -11.36 -15.38
CA PHE A 202 -24.29 -10.76 -16.34
C PHE A 202 -23.41 -9.73 -15.64
N LEU A 203 -22.13 -9.69 -15.98
CA LEU A 203 -21.18 -8.68 -15.52
C LEU A 203 -20.31 -8.20 -16.67
N VAL A 204 -19.73 -7.02 -16.52
CA VAL A 204 -18.58 -6.59 -17.31
C VAL A 204 -17.39 -6.51 -16.38
N THR A 205 -16.42 -7.39 -16.59
CA THR A 205 -15.17 -7.38 -15.80
C THR A 205 -14.13 -6.53 -16.52
N SER A 206 -13.33 -5.82 -15.74
CA SER A 206 -12.24 -5.01 -16.26
C SER A 206 -11.00 -5.16 -15.40
N GLY A 207 -9.85 -4.94 -16.01
CA GLY A 207 -8.57 -5.04 -15.34
C GLY A 207 -7.53 -4.26 -16.12
N SER A 208 -6.55 -3.73 -15.41
CA SER A 208 -5.47 -2.97 -16.00
C SER A 208 -4.13 -3.23 -15.32
N VAL A 209 -3.05 -2.94 -16.03
CA VAL A 209 -1.69 -3.07 -15.53
C VAL A 209 -0.76 -2.10 -16.26
N VAL A 210 0.22 -1.57 -15.53
CA VAL A 210 1.35 -0.84 -16.11
C VAL A 210 2.55 -1.78 -16.14
N LEU A 211 3.18 -1.92 -17.30
CA LEU A 211 4.34 -2.80 -17.51
C LEU A 211 5.49 -2.05 -18.15
N ASP A 212 6.68 -2.23 -17.61
CA ASP A 212 7.92 -1.90 -18.32
C ASP A 212 8.27 -3.03 -19.31
N LEU A 213 8.35 -2.67 -20.58
CA LEU A 213 8.57 -3.57 -21.71
C LEU A 213 9.85 -3.22 -22.46
N LYS A 214 10.58 -4.26 -22.85
CA LYS A 214 11.69 -4.18 -23.79
C LYS A 214 11.19 -4.57 -25.18
N LYS A 215 11.82 -4.01 -26.21
CA LYS A 215 11.59 -4.41 -27.59
C LYS A 215 11.68 -5.94 -27.74
N GLY A 216 10.64 -6.54 -28.32
CA GLY A 216 10.49 -7.98 -28.48
C GLY A 216 9.65 -8.65 -27.41
N ASP A 217 9.38 -8.01 -26.27
CA ASP A 217 8.47 -8.53 -25.26
C ASP A 217 7.06 -8.69 -25.83
N GLU A 218 6.37 -9.75 -25.39
CA GLU A 218 5.01 -10.06 -25.82
C GLU A 218 4.04 -9.96 -24.65
N VAL A 219 2.84 -9.42 -24.90
CA VAL A 219 1.78 -9.29 -23.90
C VAL A 219 0.49 -9.93 -24.43
N SER A 220 -0.19 -10.70 -23.58
CA SER A 220 -1.49 -11.30 -23.92
C SER A 220 -2.43 -11.32 -22.73
N LEU A 221 -3.73 -11.32 -23.05
CA LEU A 221 -4.79 -11.65 -22.11
C LEU A 221 -5.22 -13.10 -22.36
N GLN A 222 -5.31 -13.91 -21.30
CA GLN A 222 -5.59 -15.34 -21.39
C GLN A 222 -6.67 -15.73 -20.39
N PRO A 223 -7.81 -16.28 -20.82
CA PRO A 223 -8.78 -16.84 -19.88
C PRO A 223 -8.25 -18.13 -19.27
N THR A 224 -8.61 -18.37 -18.02
CA THR A 224 -8.27 -19.62 -17.31
C THR A 224 -9.26 -20.73 -17.67
N GLU A 225 -9.28 -21.80 -16.86
CA GLU A 225 -10.36 -22.80 -16.89
C GLU A 225 -11.76 -22.20 -16.67
N ASN A 226 -11.85 -21.14 -15.87
CA ASN A 226 -13.08 -20.40 -15.62
C ASN A 226 -13.24 -19.32 -16.70
N ASN A 227 -13.86 -19.72 -17.81
CA ASN A 227 -13.99 -18.91 -19.02
C ASN A 227 -15.45 -18.78 -19.46
N ALA A 228 -16.23 -18.00 -18.72
CA ALA A 228 -17.64 -17.75 -19.01
C ALA A 228 -17.86 -16.41 -19.74
N ILE A 229 -17.01 -16.12 -20.73
CA ILE A 229 -17.12 -14.94 -21.61
C ILE A 229 -18.35 -15.09 -22.50
N ILE A 230 -19.06 -13.99 -22.72
CA ILE A 230 -20.21 -13.94 -23.62
C ILE A 230 -19.73 -13.61 -25.03
N THR A 231 -20.00 -14.52 -25.97
CA THR A 231 -19.59 -14.38 -27.38
C THR A 231 -20.76 -14.40 -28.37
N LYS A 232 -21.96 -14.77 -27.93
CA LYS A 232 -23.13 -14.98 -28.81
C LYS A 232 -24.17 -13.85 -28.76
N ASP A 233 -23.91 -12.79 -28.02
CA ASP A 233 -24.80 -11.64 -27.89
C ASP A 233 -24.13 -10.43 -28.53
N GLU A 234 -24.76 -9.86 -29.56
CA GLU A 234 -24.23 -8.70 -30.31
C GLU A 234 -24.18 -7.43 -29.46
N ARG A 235 -24.85 -7.40 -28.30
CA ARG A 235 -24.79 -6.30 -27.33
C ARG A 235 -23.61 -6.43 -26.37
N ALA A 236 -22.96 -7.58 -26.34
CA ALA A 236 -21.84 -7.87 -25.46
C ALA A 236 -20.51 -7.59 -26.18
N ASP A 237 -19.91 -6.44 -25.89
CA ASP A 237 -18.57 -6.12 -26.37
C ASP A 237 -17.48 -6.67 -25.45
N ASN A 238 -16.36 -7.03 -26.07
CA ASN A 238 -15.17 -7.56 -25.43
C ASN A 238 -13.94 -6.88 -26.03
N THR A 239 -13.24 -6.06 -25.24
CA THR A 239 -12.17 -5.19 -25.73
C THR A 239 -10.86 -5.41 -25.00
N PHE A 240 -9.75 -5.15 -25.70
CA PHE A 240 -8.41 -5.09 -25.14
C PHE A 240 -7.63 -3.95 -25.79
N THR A 241 -7.03 -3.13 -24.94
CA THR A 241 -6.34 -1.89 -25.31
C THR A 241 -4.99 -1.84 -24.63
N GLY A 242 -3.99 -1.31 -25.33
CA GLY A 242 -2.71 -0.99 -24.72
C GLY A 242 -2.03 0.16 -25.43
N PHE A 243 -1.27 0.96 -24.70
CA PHE A 243 -0.53 2.09 -25.26
C PHE A 243 0.74 2.42 -24.47
N LEU A 244 1.72 2.94 -25.20
CA LEU A 244 2.97 3.46 -24.65
C LEU A 244 2.69 4.74 -23.87
N ILE A 245 3.13 4.78 -22.62
CA ILE A 245 3.08 5.97 -21.76
C ILE A 245 4.39 6.75 -21.88
N LEU A 246 5.52 6.04 -21.73
CA LEU A 246 6.86 6.65 -21.69
C LEU A 246 7.84 5.77 -22.47
N PRO A 247 8.39 6.22 -23.62
CA PRO A 247 9.47 5.51 -24.29
C PRO A 247 10.74 5.51 -23.42
N SER A 248 11.44 4.39 -23.39
CA SER A 248 12.78 4.29 -22.79
C SER A 248 13.82 4.75 -23.80
N SER A 249 14.82 5.51 -23.33
CA SER A 249 15.98 5.99 -24.10
C SER A 249 16.93 4.87 -24.48
#